data_AF-A0A8T4ZCR2-F1
#
_entry.id   AF-A0A8T4ZCR2-F1
#
_cell.length_a   1.000
_cell.length_b   1.000
_cell.length_c   1.000
_cell.angle_alpha   90.00
_cell.angle_beta   90.00
_cell.angle_gamma   90.00
#
_symmetry.space_group_name_H-M   'P 1'
#
loop_
_entity.id
_entity.type
_entity.pdbx_description
1 polymer ?
#
loop_
_entity_poly.entity_id
_entity_poly.type
_entity_poly.pdbx_seq_one_letter_code
_entity_poly.pdbx_strand_id
1 'polypeptide(L)'
;VHAHNDRGLATANSIFAVMAGAEHFQGTVNGIGERCGNANMIEFIGNLEFSLGYKTGLDLKRLRQLSEYVYEIANLTPNNYMPFVGKYAFAHKAGIHGHAVARLPRAYESIDPSLVGNSRSVTVSGQAGLTNIITKAQQLGYRLDKSDPKAEELLMKIKRMDSSGYNLENANATLELLYARTLGVRLDYFTMINWRAFVTGENGVLRSESTVKLKVKDESIIAAGEGNGPVNA
;
A
#
# COMPACT_ATOMS: atom_id res chain seq x y z
N VAL A 1 -27.92 14.18 -8.41
CA VAL A 1 -28.15 12.92 -7.67
C VAL A 1 -27.28 12.91 -6.42
N HIS A 2 -27.84 12.42 -5.30
CA HIS A 2 -27.14 12.21 -4.03
C HIS A 2 -27.57 10.85 -3.50
N ALA A 3 -26.70 9.84 -3.65
CA ALA A 3 -27.04 8.46 -3.34
C ALA A 3 -26.28 7.98 -2.10
N HIS A 4 -27.00 7.34 -1.17
CA HIS A 4 -26.42 6.62 -0.04
C HIS A 4 -26.24 5.13 -0.36
N ASN A 5 -25.33 4.48 0.37
CA ASN A 5 -24.81 3.16 0.04
C ASN A 5 -25.38 2.01 0.86
N ASP A 6 -26.59 2.15 1.42
CA ASP A 6 -27.24 1.16 2.30
C ASP A 6 -27.42 -0.22 1.64
N ARG A 7 -27.40 -0.28 0.30
CA ARG A 7 -27.47 -1.54 -0.48
C ARG A 7 -26.22 -1.84 -1.31
N GLY A 8 -25.14 -1.10 -1.12
CA GLY A 8 -23.91 -1.26 -1.91
C GLY A 8 -24.02 -0.80 -3.38
N LEU A 9 -25.02 0.00 -3.73
CA LEU A 9 -25.32 0.42 -5.11
C LEU A 9 -25.18 1.93 -5.35
N ALA A 10 -24.65 2.70 -4.40
CA ALA A 10 -24.65 4.17 -4.48
C ALA A 10 -23.88 4.69 -5.70
N THR A 11 -22.65 4.19 -5.92
CA THR A 11 -21.81 4.56 -7.05
C THR A 11 -22.49 4.19 -8.37
N ALA A 12 -22.98 2.95 -8.49
CA ALA A 12 -23.65 2.46 -9.70
C ALA A 12 -24.89 3.30 -10.05
N ASN A 13 -25.78 3.53 -9.08
CA ASN A 13 -26.97 4.35 -9.28
C ASN A 13 -26.63 5.79 -9.69
N SER A 14 -25.55 6.34 -9.14
CA SER A 14 -25.08 7.68 -9.49
C SER A 14 -24.56 7.74 -10.93
N ILE A 15 -23.82 6.73 -11.39
CA ILE A 15 -23.36 6.61 -12.78
C ILE A 15 -24.56 6.52 -13.73
N PHE A 16 -25.53 5.65 -13.43
CA PHE A 16 -26.75 5.52 -14.23
C PHE A 16 -27.57 6.81 -14.27
N ALA A 17 -27.64 7.55 -13.16
CA ALA A 17 -28.31 8.85 -13.14
C ALA A 17 -27.65 9.86 -14.11
N VAL A 18 -26.31 9.90 -14.18
CA VAL A 18 -25.60 10.73 -15.17
C VAL A 18 -25.86 10.26 -16.59
N MET A 19 -25.82 8.95 -16.84
CA MET A 19 -26.16 8.39 -18.15
C MET A 19 -27.62 8.72 -18.57
N ALA A 20 -28.52 8.90 -17.60
CA ALA A 20 -29.90 9.32 -17.82
C ALA A 20 -30.08 10.85 -17.91
N GLY A 21 -29.00 11.63 -17.89
CA GLY A 21 -29.03 13.09 -18.08
C GLY A 21 -28.90 13.92 -16.80
N ALA A 22 -28.60 13.33 -15.65
CA ALA A 22 -28.27 14.12 -14.46
C ALA A 22 -26.94 14.86 -14.64
N GLU A 23 -26.95 16.18 -14.44
CA GLU A 23 -25.75 17.03 -14.64
C GLU A 23 -24.98 17.32 -13.34
N HIS A 24 -25.56 16.99 -12.18
CA HIS A 24 -24.96 17.23 -10.86
C HIS A 24 -24.92 15.94 -10.04
N PHE A 25 -23.74 15.59 -9.56
CA PHE A 25 -23.48 14.48 -8.65
C PHE A 25 -22.99 15.00 -7.29
N GLN A 26 -23.51 14.42 -6.21
CA GLN A 26 -23.06 14.62 -4.84
C GLN A 26 -22.64 13.27 -4.25
N GLY A 27 -21.42 13.24 -3.74
CA GLY A 27 -20.81 12.09 -3.09
C GLY A 27 -19.62 12.53 -2.26
N THR A 28 -18.85 11.59 -1.72
CA THR A 28 -17.73 11.89 -0.84
C THR A 28 -16.49 11.10 -1.23
N VAL A 29 -15.32 11.65 -0.92
CA VAL A 29 -14.05 10.92 -1.05
C VAL A 29 -14.11 9.68 -0.15
N ASN A 30 -13.70 8.54 -0.69
CA ASN A 30 -13.72 7.24 -0.03
C ASN A 30 -15.13 6.74 0.37
N GLY A 31 -16.21 7.38 -0.12
CA GLY A 31 -17.59 7.01 0.20
C GLY A 31 -18.00 7.27 1.66
N ILE A 32 -17.23 8.05 2.42
CA ILE A 32 -17.50 8.34 3.83
C ILE A 32 -18.84 9.08 3.99
N GLY A 33 -19.64 8.69 4.96
CA GLY A 33 -20.94 9.30 5.21
C GLY A 33 -21.73 8.57 6.28
N GLU A 34 -23.00 8.93 6.44
CA GLU A 34 -23.89 8.28 7.39
C GLU A 34 -24.09 6.80 7.06
N ARG A 35 -24.20 5.95 8.10
CA ARG A 35 -24.50 4.51 8.00
C ARG A 35 -23.50 3.78 7.11
N CYS A 36 -23.95 3.34 5.93
CA CYS A 36 -23.13 2.63 4.93
C CYS A 36 -22.36 3.57 4.00
N GLY A 37 -22.49 4.90 4.18
CA GLY A 37 -21.76 5.91 3.43
C GLY A 37 -22.54 6.53 2.27
N ASN A 38 -21.87 7.44 1.57
CA ASN A 38 -22.36 8.06 0.32
C ASN A 38 -21.76 7.33 -0.90
N ALA A 39 -22.23 7.68 -2.09
CA ALA A 39 -21.56 7.31 -3.34
C ALA A 39 -20.08 7.72 -3.31
N ASN A 40 -19.20 6.77 -3.67
CA ASN A 40 -17.77 6.99 -3.62
C ASN A 40 -17.32 7.84 -4.80
N MET A 41 -16.85 9.04 -4.50
CA MET A 41 -16.43 10.03 -5.50
C MET A 41 -15.25 9.52 -6.36
N ILE A 42 -14.32 8.76 -5.79
CA ILE A 42 -13.16 8.23 -6.52
C ILE A 42 -13.61 7.19 -7.54
N GLU A 43 -14.47 6.26 -7.12
CA GLU A 43 -15.02 5.24 -8.02
C GLU A 43 -15.87 5.88 -9.12
N PHE A 44 -16.69 6.88 -8.77
CA PHE A 44 -17.53 7.60 -9.70
C PHE A 44 -16.71 8.32 -10.78
N ILE A 45 -15.72 9.13 -10.38
CA ILE A 45 -14.83 9.85 -11.32
C ILE A 45 -14.06 8.88 -12.20
N GLY A 46 -13.49 7.82 -11.62
CA GLY A 46 -12.73 6.81 -12.37
C GLY A 46 -13.58 6.13 -13.44
N ASN A 47 -14.82 5.74 -13.12
CA ASN A 47 -15.72 5.13 -14.11
C ASN A 47 -16.18 6.12 -15.18
N LEU A 48 -16.45 7.39 -14.83
CA LEU A 48 -16.79 8.41 -15.82
C LEU A 48 -15.66 8.60 -16.85
N GLU A 49 -14.42 8.74 -16.40
CA GLU A 49 -13.27 9.03 -17.28
C GLU A 49 -12.79 7.81 -18.06
N PHE A 50 -12.61 6.67 -17.39
CA PHE A 50 -11.97 5.49 -18.00
C PHE A 50 -12.94 4.53 -18.67
N SER A 51 -14.20 4.47 -18.21
CA SER A 51 -15.21 3.55 -18.76
C SER A 51 -16.18 4.23 -19.72
N LEU A 52 -16.57 5.47 -19.41
CA LEU A 52 -17.59 6.20 -20.18
C LEU A 52 -17.03 7.34 -21.05
N GLY A 53 -15.74 7.66 -20.94
CA GLY A 53 -15.06 8.63 -21.78
C GLY A 53 -15.38 10.10 -21.48
N TYR A 54 -16.04 10.40 -20.35
CA TYR A 54 -16.28 11.77 -19.91
C TYR A 54 -14.97 12.47 -19.54
N LYS A 55 -14.93 13.80 -19.73
CA LYS A 55 -13.82 14.64 -19.29
C LYS A 55 -14.27 15.51 -18.14
N THR A 56 -13.83 15.14 -16.94
CA THR A 56 -14.15 15.83 -15.68
C THR A 56 -13.28 17.08 -15.46
N GLY A 57 -12.13 17.16 -16.14
CA GLY A 57 -11.15 18.24 -15.94
C GLY A 57 -10.34 18.12 -14.66
N LEU A 58 -10.49 17.01 -13.92
CA LEU A 58 -9.78 16.75 -12.67
C LEU A 58 -8.41 16.13 -12.94
N ASP A 59 -7.43 16.42 -12.08
CA ASP A 59 -6.14 15.74 -12.09
C ASP A 59 -6.25 14.36 -11.42
N LEU A 60 -6.56 13.35 -12.25
CA LEU A 60 -6.76 11.98 -11.78
C LEU A 60 -5.51 11.37 -11.13
N LYS A 61 -4.30 11.86 -11.47
CA LYS A 61 -3.05 11.35 -10.90
C LYS A 61 -2.92 11.63 -9.40
N ARG A 62 -3.77 12.49 -8.84
CA ARG A 62 -3.79 12.82 -7.42
C ARG A 62 -4.87 12.06 -6.64
N LEU A 63 -5.67 11.21 -7.27
CA LEU A 63 -6.77 10.51 -6.60
C LEU A 63 -6.29 9.64 -5.44
N ARG A 64 -5.18 8.90 -5.62
CA ARG A 64 -4.62 8.10 -4.53
C ARG A 64 -4.19 8.95 -3.33
N GLN A 65 -3.43 10.02 -3.59
CA GLN A 65 -2.99 10.95 -2.55
C GLN A 65 -4.19 11.58 -1.83
N LEU A 66 -5.24 11.97 -2.56
CA LEU A 66 -6.47 12.51 -1.99
C LEU A 66 -7.18 11.49 -1.09
N SER A 67 -7.27 10.23 -1.53
CA SER A 67 -7.85 9.14 -0.75
C SER A 67 -7.12 8.93 0.57
N GLU A 68 -5.80 8.81 0.52
CA GLU A 68 -4.93 8.61 1.68
C GLU A 68 -5.04 9.78 2.66
N TYR A 69 -4.99 11.03 2.16
CA TYR A 69 -5.14 12.24 2.97
C TYR A 69 -6.49 12.31 3.70
N VAL A 70 -7.59 11.96 3.03
CA VAL A 70 -8.91 11.96 3.68
C VAL A 70 -9.02 10.87 4.74
N TYR A 71 -8.46 9.68 4.51
CA TYR A 71 -8.40 8.64 5.54
C TYR A 71 -7.58 9.07 6.76
N GLU A 72 -6.44 9.73 6.52
CA GLU A 72 -5.56 10.26 7.57
C GLU A 72 -6.27 11.28 8.45
N ILE A 73 -6.90 12.31 7.85
CA ILE A 73 -7.62 13.33 8.62
C ILE A 73 -8.83 12.75 9.34
N ALA A 74 -9.54 11.81 8.71
CA ALA A 74 -10.69 11.15 9.33
C ALA A 74 -10.28 10.16 10.44
N ASN A 75 -8.98 9.88 10.60
CA ASN A 75 -8.44 8.84 11.47
C ASN A 75 -9.13 7.48 11.25
N LEU A 76 -9.31 7.12 9.98
CA LEU A 76 -9.96 5.88 9.55
C LEU A 76 -8.94 4.98 8.85
N THR A 77 -9.06 3.67 9.10
CA THR A 77 -8.27 2.67 8.40
C THR A 77 -8.62 2.66 6.89
N PRO A 78 -7.64 2.85 5.99
CA PRO A 78 -7.90 2.82 4.56
C PRO A 78 -8.45 1.48 4.05
N ASN A 79 -9.38 1.52 3.10
CA ASN A 79 -9.79 0.33 2.37
C ASN A 79 -8.74 -0.03 1.30
N ASN A 80 -7.90 -1.02 1.61
CA ASN A 80 -6.84 -1.46 0.71
C ASN A 80 -7.35 -2.07 -0.62
N TYR A 81 -8.62 -2.45 -0.71
CA TYR A 81 -9.22 -3.04 -1.93
C TYR A 81 -10.07 -2.05 -2.72
N MET A 82 -10.09 -0.77 -2.33
CA MET A 82 -10.92 0.23 -3.01
C MET A 82 -10.54 0.34 -4.49
N PRO A 83 -11.50 0.36 -5.42
CA PRO A 83 -11.20 0.51 -6.84
C PRO A 83 -10.34 1.76 -7.11
N PHE A 84 -9.45 1.64 -8.10
CA PHE A 84 -8.50 2.67 -8.54
C PHE A 84 -7.38 3.02 -7.54
N VAL A 85 -7.66 3.27 -6.26
CA VAL A 85 -6.66 3.86 -5.35
C VAL A 85 -6.25 2.95 -4.20
N GLY A 86 -6.96 1.83 -4.00
CA GLY A 86 -6.60 0.86 -2.97
C GLY A 86 -5.20 0.29 -3.19
N LYS A 87 -4.48 0.02 -2.09
CA LYS A 87 -3.14 -0.60 -2.09
C LYS A 87 -3.09 -1.89 -2.93
N TYR A 88 -4.18 -2.65 -2.93
CA TYR A 88 -4.29 -3.94 -3.63
C TYR A 88 -5.05 -3.86 -4.96
N ALA A 89 -5.52 -2.68 -5.37
CA ALA A 89 -6.28 -2.51 -6.61
C ALA A 89 -5.50 -2.94 -7.87
N PHE A 90 -4.16 -2.86 -7.81
CA PHE A 90 -3.24 -3.30 -8.87
C PHE A 90 -2.15 -4.23 -8.33
N ALA A 91 -2.47 -4.98 -7.27
CA ALA A 91 -1.57 -5.96 -6.72
C ALA A 91 -1.75 -7.31 -7.43
N HIS A 92 -0.64 -7.89 -7.88
CA HIS A 92 -0.60 -9.20 -8.51
C HIS A 92 0.26 -10.13 -7.67
N LYS A 93 -0.29 -11.28 -7.29
CA LYS A 93 0.50 -12.29 -6.59
C LYS A 93 1.60 -12.83 -7.51
N ALA A 94 2.81 -13.01 -6.98
CA ALA A 94 3.90 -13.65 -7.71
C ALA A 94 3.47 -15.03 -8.23
N GLY A 95 4.00 -15.41 -9.40
CA GLY A 95 3.61 -16.61 -10.14
C GLY A 95 3.15 -16.29 -11.57
N ILE A 96 2.25 -17.12 -12.11
CA ILE A 96 1.77 -17.00 -13.51
C ILE A 96 1.17 -15.62 -13.78
N HIS A 97 0.35 -15.09 -12.86
CA HIS A 97 -0.29 -13.78 -13.02
C HIS A 97 0.74 -12.64 -13.01
N GLY A 98 1.69 -12.64 -12.07
CA GLY A 98 2.77 -11.64 -12.03
C GLY A 98 3.67 -11.68 -13.28
N HIS A 99 3.92 -12.87 -13.83
CA HIS A 99 4.65 -13.02 -15.08
C HIS A 99 3.87 -12.51 -16.31
N ALA A 100 2.58 -12.81 -16.36
CA ALA A 100 1.73 -12.41 -17.47
C ALA A 100 1.48 -10.90 -17.48
N VAL A 101 1.23 -10.29 -16.32
CA VAL A 101 1.04 -8.84 -16.22
C VAL A 101 2.29 -8.05 -16.61
N ALA A 102 3.49 -8.59 -16.37
CA ALA A 102 4.73 -7.96 -16.80
C ALA A 102 4.89 -7.91 -18.33
N ARG A 103 4.27 -8.86 -19.05
CA ARG A 103 4.30 -8.93 -20.52
C ARG A 103 3.13 -8.19 -21.16
N LEU A 104 1.93 -8.36 -20.62
CA LEU A 104 0.69 -7.79 -21.14
C LEU A 104 -0.18 -7.25 -19.99
N PRO A 105 0.14 -6.06 -19.45
CA PRO A 105 -0.59 -5.48 -18.32
C PRO A 105 -2.10 -5.37 -18.56
N ARG A 106 -2.49 -4.94 -19.76
CA ARG A 106 -3.89 -4.71 -20.16
C ARG A 106 -4.77 -5.97 -20.13
N ALA A 107 -4.19 -7.16 -20.05
CA ALA A 107 -4.96 -8.40 -19.91
C ALA A 107 -5.44 -8.65 -18.46
N TYR A 108 -4.83 -7.99 -17.48
CA TYR A 108 -5.11 -8.19 -16.05
C TYR A 108 -5.45 -6.89 -15.31
N GLU A 109 -5.17 -5.73 -15.90
CA GLU A 109 -5.44 -4.42 -15.33
C GLU A 109 -6.43 -3.66 -16.20
N SER A 110 -7.47 -3.11 -15.57
CA SER A 110 -8.49 -2.32 -16.26
C SER A 110 -7.92 -1.02 -16.84
N ILE A 111 -6.95 -0.41 -16.14
CA ILE A 111 -6.26 0.82 -16.54
C ILE A 111 -4.79 0.77 -16.14
N ASP A 112 -3.97 1.67 -16.68
CA ASP A 112 -2.63 1.94 -16.15
C ASP A 112 -2.74 2.60 -14.76
N PRO A 113 -2.17 2.00 -13.69
CA PRO A 113 -2.30 2.53 -12.33
C PRO A 113 -1.73 3.95 -12.16
N SER A 114 -0.75 4.34 -12.98
CA SER A 114 -0.15 5.68 -12.92
C SER A 114 -1.15 6.81 -13.25
N LEU A 115 -2.23 6.49 -13.97
CA LEU A 115 -3.28 7.44 -14.32
C LEU A 115 -4.11 7.90 -13.12
N VAL A 116 -4.09 7.13 -12.03
CA VAL A 116 -4.83 7.42 -10.78
C VAL A 116 -3.90 7.70 -9.60
N GLY A 117 -2.61 7.89 -9.87
CA GLY A 117 -1.58 8.08 -8.84
C GLY A 117 -1.23 6.81 -8.08
N ASN A 118 -1.61 5.64 -8.61
CA ASN A 118 -1.33 4.36 -8.01
C ASN A 118 -0.15 3.69 -8.72
N SER A 119 0.28 2.53 -8.22
CA SER A 119 1.41 1.78 -8.76
C SER A 119 1.09 0.29 -8.79
N ARG A 120 1.58 -0.39 -9.83
CA ARG A 120 1.55 -1.85 -9.89
C ARG A 120 2.45 -2.43 -8.82
N SER A 121 1.93 -3.35 -8.01
CA SER A 121 2.71 -4.08 -7.03
C SER A 121 2.72 -5.56 -7.37
N VAL A 122 3.90 -6.16 -7.47
CA VAL A 122 4.04 -7.62 -7.53
C VAL A 122 4.52 -8.08 -6.17
N THR A 123 3.66 -8.79 -5.46
CA THR A 123 3.97 -9.26 -4.11
C THR A 123 4.91 -10.44 -4.19
N VAL A 124 6.06 -10.36 -3.54
CA VAL A 124 7.05 -11.44 -3.49
C VAL A 124 6.74 -12.34 -2.29
N SER A 125 6.40 -13.60 -2.56
CA SER A 125 6.13 -14.65 -1.55
C SER A 125 7.02 -15.87 -1.76
N GLY A 126 6.88 -16.95 -0.98
CA GLY A 126 7.64 -18.19 -1.18
C GLY A 126 7.46 -18.86 -2.54
N GLN A 127 6.41 -18.49 -3.29
CA GLN A 127 6.20 -18.91 -4.68
C GLN A 127 6.90 -18.03 -5.71
N ALA A 128 7.62 -16.99 -5.27
CA ALA A 128 8.38 -16.13 -6.16
C ALA A 128 9.43 -16.92 -6.95
N GLY A 129 9.59 -16.57 -8.22
CA GLY A 129 10.75 -16.95 -9.02
C GLY A 129 11.79 -15.84 -9.08
N LEU A 130 12.95 -16.15 -9.65
CA LEU A 130 14.04 -15.18 -9.90
C LEU A 130 13.55 -13.91 -10.61
N THR A 131 12.61 -14.04 -11.55
CA THR A 131 12.05 -12.89 -12.26
C THR A 131 11.31 -11.92 -11.34
N ASN A 132 10.57 -12.43 -10.35
CA ASN A 132 9.89 -11.59 -9.38
C ASN A 132 10.89 -10.79 -8.53
N ILE A 133 12.03 -11.40 -8.19
CA ILE A 133 13.11 -10.72 -7.46
C ILE A 133 13.67 -9.56 -8.28
N ILE A 134 13.97 -9.81 -9.55
CA ILE A 134 14.52 -8.79 -10.45
C ILE A 134 13.52 -7.65 -10.67
N THR A 135 12.26 -7.95 -10.95
CA THR A 135 11.22 -6.94 -11.13
C THR A 135 11.07 -6.08 -9.86
N LYS A 136 11.08 -6.69 -8.68
CA LYS A 136 10.98 -5.95 -7.42
C LYS A 136 12.24 -5.10 -7.17
N ALA A 137 13.43 -5.62 -7.45
CA ALA A 137 14.67 -4.84 -7.36
C ALA A 137 14.60 -3.57 -8.21
N GLN A 138 14.15 -3.70 -9.47
CA GLN A 138 13.99 -2.56 -10.39
C GLN A 138 12.96 -1.55 -9.88
N GLN A 139 11.82 -2.02 -9.34
CA GLN A 139 10.83 -1.14 -8.72
C GLN A 139 11.39 -0.35 -7.53
N LEU A 140 12.33 -0.93 -6.79
CA LEU A 140 13.04 -0.29 -5.68
C LEU A 140 14.24 0.57 -6.14
N GLY A 141 14.47 0.70 -7.45
CA GLY A 141 15.58 1.48 -8.01
C GLY A 141 16.93 0.75 -8.08
N TYR A 142 16.96 -0.55 -7.81
CA TYR A 142 18.18 -1.35 -7.91
C TYR A 142 18.35 -1.99 -9.29
N ARG A 143 19.60 -2.01 -9.78
CA ARG A 143 19.99 -2.82 -10.94
C ARG A 143 20.42 -4.19 -10.45
N LEU A 144 19.68 -5.22 -10.84
CA LEU A 144 19.94 -6.61 -10.49
C LEU A 144 19.66 -7.49 -11.71
N ASP A 145 20.68 -8.20 -12.18
CA ASP A 145 20.55 -9.11 -13.31
C ASP A 145 20.25 -10.54 -12.86
N LYS A 146 19.65 -11.34 -13.75
CA LYS A 146 19.28 -12.73 -13.45
C LYS A 146 20.48 -13.63 -13.18
N SER A 147 21.64 -13.29 -13.75
CA SER A 147 22.89 -14.01 -13.56
C SER A 147 23.65 -13.57 -12.30
N ASP A 148 23.22 -12.52 -11.60
CA ASP A 148 23.85 -12.07 -10.37
C ASP A 148 23.56 -13.08 -9.24
N PRO A 149 24.58 -13.66 -8.58
CA PRO A 149 24.38 -14.57 -7.45
C PRO A 149 23.51 -13.98 -6.33
N LYS A 150 23.50 -12.65 -6.16
CA LYS A 150 22.66 -11.97 -5.17
C LYS A 150 21.17 -12.13 -5.44
N ALA A 151 20.77 -12.34 -6.70
CA ALA A 151 19.37 -12.57 -7.05
C ALA A 151 18.89 -13.93 -6.51
N GLU A 152 19.72 -14.96 -6.61
CA GLU A 152 19.44 -16.29 -6.04
C GLU A 152 19.52 -16.27 -4.51
N GLU A 153 20.49 -15.54 -3.94
CA GLU A 153 20.60 -15.33 -2.50
C GLU A 153 19.32 -14.67 -1.93
N LEU A 154 18.83 -13.60 -2.57
CA LEU A 154 17.58 -12.94 -2.20
C LEU A 154 16.39 -13.90 -2.24
N LEU A 155 16.29 -14.66 -3.33
CA LEU A 155 15.22 -15.65 -3.49
C LEU A 155 15.22 -16.67 -2.34
N MET A 156 16.40 -17.21 -2.01
CA MET A 156 16.55 -18.20 -0.93
C MET A 156 16.23 -17.60 0.44
N LYS A 157 16.67 -16.37 0.74
CA LYS A 157 16.32 -15.68 2.00
C LYS A 157 14.81 -15.49 2.13
N ILE A 158 14.14 -15.02 1.07
CA ILE A 158 12.69 -14.81 1.08
C ILE A 158 11.95 -16.12 1.30
N LYS A 159 12.33 -17.19 0.59
CA LYS A 159 11.75 -18.53 0.78
C LYS A 159 11.95 -19.06 2.20
N ARG A 160 13.13 -18.85 2.78
CA ARG A 160 13.44 -19.27 4.16
C ARG A 160 12.56 -18.51 5.16
N MET A 161 12.46 -17.19 5.02
CA MET A 161 11.60 -16.38 5.89
C MET A 161 10.14 -16.82 5.78
N ASP A 162 9.61 -16.99 4.57
CA ASP A 162 8.23 -17.44 4.36
C ASP A 162 7.98 -18.82 5.00
N SER A 163 8.90 -19.78 4.81
CA SER A 163 8.83 -21.10 5.44
C SER A 163 8.93 -21.07 6.97
N SER A 164 9.49 -19.99 7.54
CA SER A 164 9.60 -19.77 8.97
C SER A 164 8.39 -19.00 9.55
N GLY A 165 7.34 -18.79 8.74
CA GLY A 165 6.09 -18.14 9.16
C GLY A 165 6.06 -16.62 8.99
N TYR A 166 7.05 -16.01 8.36
CA TYR A 166 7.05 -14.56 8.11
C TYR A 166 6.13 -14.22 6.94
N ASN A 167 5.13 -13.35 7.17
CA ASN A 167 4.30 -12.83 6.09
C ASN A 167 4.99 -11.63 5.41
N LEU A 168 5.74 -11.91 4.35
CA LEU A 168 6.41 -10.88 3.55
C LEU A 168 5.46 -10.17 2.56
N GLU A 169 4.25 -10.68 2.36
CA GLU A 169 3.28 -10.11 1.42
C GLU A 169 2.82 -8.70 1.83
N ASN A 170 2.76 -8.45 3.15
CA ASN A 170 2.35 -7.16 3.71
C ASN A 170 3.51 -6.32 4.25
N ALA A 171 4.74 -6.84 4.23
CA ALA A 171 5.89 -6.25 4.90
C ALA A 171 6.85 -5.57 3.90
N ASN A 172 6.36 -4.57 3.15
CA ASN A 172 7.13 -3.86 2.12
C ASN A 172 8.44 -3.28 2.66
N ALA A 173 8.43 -2.62 3.82
CA ALA A 173 9.63 -2.08 4.44
C ALA A 173 10.66 -3.17 4.78
N THR A 174 10.20 -4.32 5.28
CA THR A 174 11.07 -5.48 5.55
C THR A 174 11.70 -6.02 4.28
N LEU A 175 10.91 -6.12 3.20
CA LEU A 175 11.43 -6.51 1.88
C LEU A 175 12.46 -5.48 1.39
N GLU A 176 12.18 -4.19 1.46
CA GLU A 176 13.11 -3.13 1.05
C GLU A 176 14.44 -3.20 1.78
N LEU A 177 14.41 -3.39 3.10
CA LEU A 177 15.61 -3.57 3.91
C LEU A 177 16.36 -4.86 3.56
N LEU A 178 15.65 -5.95 3.25
CA LEU A 178 16.25 -7.22 2.84
C LEU A 178 16.99 -7.08 1.50
N TYR A 179 16.39 -6.36 0.54
CA TYR A 179 17.01 -6.04 -0.75
C TYR A 179 18.23 -5.16 -0.55
N ALA A 180 18.08 -4.05 0.18
CA ALA A 180 19.17 -3.13 0.48
C ALA A 180 20.39 -3.86 1.10
N ARG A 181 20.17 -4.68 2.14
CA ARG A 181 21.24 -5.44 2.78
C ARG A 181 21.91 -6.45 1.85
N THR A 182 21.15 -7.21 1.08
CA THR A 182 21.71 -8.26 0.21
C THR A 182 22.44 -7.65 -1.00
N LEU A 183 21.97 -6.51 -1.48
CA LEU A 183 22.61 -5.79 -2.58
C LEU A 183 23.85 -5.00 -2.13
N GLY A 184 24.09 -4.88 -0.82
CA GLY A 184 25.26 -4.20 -0.25
C GLY A 184 25.05 -2.70 -0.05
N VAL A 185 23.80 -2.24 0.00
CA VAL A 185 23.48 -0.87 0.39
C VAL A 185 23.79 -0.72 1.88
N ARG A 186 24.63 0.27 2.20
CA ARG A 186 24.98 0.58 3.58
C ARG A 186 23.78 1.18 4.30
N LEU A 187 23.34 0.52 5.37
CA LEU A 187 22.22 0.97 6.22
C LEU A 187 22.67 1.38 7.62
N ASP A 188 23.97 1.56 7.83
CA ASP A 188 24.57 1.88 9.13
C ASP A 188 24.39 3.37 9.47
N TYR A 189 23.15 3.83 9.56
CA TYR A 189 22.82 5.20 9.95
C TYR A 189 22.95 5.40 11.46
N PHE A 190 22.68 4.35 12.23
CA PHE A 190 22.79 4.32 13.68
C PHE A 190 23.07 2.90 14.19
N THR A 191 23.57 2.80 15.41
CA THR A 191 23.70 1.53 16.14
C THR A 191 22.79 1.55 17.36
N MET A 192 21.94 0.54 17.51
CA MET A 192 21.18 0.36 18.75
C MET A 192 22.15 -0.06 19.86
N ILE A 193 22.28 0.76 20.92
CA ILE A 193 23.09 0.43 22.10
C ILE A 193 22.23 -0.35 23.10
N ASN A 194 21.04 0.17 23.40
CA ASN A 194 20.14 -0.40 24.40
C ASN A 194 18.70 0.03 24.07
N TRP A 195 17.73 -0.79 24.43
CA TRP A 195 16.33 -0.41 24.46
C TRP A 195 15.63 -1.07 25.64
N ARG A 196 14.61 -0.41 26.16
CA ARG A 196 13.74 -0.94 27.20
C ARG A 196 12.31 -0.53 26.90
N ALA A 197 11.36 -1.44 27.04
CA ALA A 197 9.95 -1.12 27.01
C ALA A 197 9.28 -1.62 28.29
N PHE A 198 8.43 -0.79 28.87
CA PHE A 198 7.57 -1.12 30.00
C PHE A 198 6.12 -1.08 29.54
N VAL A 199 5.46 -2.24 29.54
CA VAL A 199 4.03 -2.33 29.24
C VAL A 199 3.28 -2.42 30.56
N THR A 200 2.33 -1.51 30.75
CA THR A 200 1.41 -1.47 31.88
C THR A 200 -0.02 -1.61 31.38
N GLY A 201 -0.86 -2.28 32.16
CA GLY A 201 -2.28 -2.45 31.87
C GLY A 201 -3.11 -2.04 33.06
N GLU A 202 -3.99 -1.05 32.89
CA GLU A 202 -4.92 -0.61 33.92
C GLU A 202 -6.34 -0.52 33.34
N ASN A 203 -7.32 -1.13 34.02
CA ASN A 203 -8.72 -1.16 33.59
C ASN A 203 -8.93 -1.64 32.13
N GLY A 204 -8.10 -2.58 31.67
CA GLY A 204 -8.19 -3.13 30.30
C GLY A 204 -7.54 -2.24 29.22
N VAL A 205 -6.96 -1.10 29.58
CA VAL A 205 -6.20 -0.24 28.67
C VAL A 205 -4.72 -0.55 28.82
N LEU A 206 -4.08 -0.91 27.70
CA LEU A 206 -2.62 -1.10 27.64
C LEU A 206 -1.93 0.22 27.32
N ARG A 207 -0.87 0.51 28.07
CA ARG A 207 0.07 1.60 27.80
C ARG A 207 1.48 1.04 27.78
N SER A 208 2.32 1.60 26.95
CA SER A 208 3.73 1.24 26.86
C SER A 208 4.57 2.50 26.94
N GLU A 209 5.64 2.44 27.71
CA GLU A 209 6.72 3.43 27.70
C GLU A 209 7.97 2.75 27.15
N SER A 210 8.52 3.27 26.05
CA SER A 210 9.72 2.75 25.42
C SER A 210 10.85 3.77 25.57
N THR A 211 12.04 3.33 25.97
CA THR A 211 13.28 4.10 25.92
C THR A 211 14.26 3.43 24.98
N VAL A 212 14.82 4.19 24.05
CA VAL A 212 15.87 3.72 23.12
C VAL A 212 17.14 4.55 23.30
N LYS A 213 18.29 3.86 23.35
CA LYS A 213 19.62 4.47 23.30
C LYS A 213 20.30 4.06 22.00
N LEU A 214 20.62 5.04 21.18
CA LEU A 214 21.21 4.88 19.87
C LEU A 214 22.59 5.57 19.82
N LYS A 215 23.50 5.04 19.02
CA LYS A 215 24.72 5.74 18.60
C LYS A 215 24.51 6.25 17.17
N VAL A 216 24.60 7.55 16.95
CA VAL A 216 24.56 8.17 15.62
C VAL A 216 25.93 8.81 15.37
N LYS A 217 26.69 8.27 14.42
CA LYS A 217 28.13 8.58 14.26
C LYS A 217 28.87 8.37 15.59
N ASP A 218 29.36 9.43 16.23
CA ASP A 218 30.09 9.39 17.49
C ASP A 218 29.27 9.84 18.70
N GLU A 219 28.02 10.25 18.49
CA GLU A 219 27.13 10.74 19.55
C GLU A 219 26.18 9.65 20.04
N SER A 220 25.95 9.61 21.35
CA SER A 220 24.94 8.76 21.98
C SER A 220 23.68 9.57 22.26
N ILE A 221 22.55 9.13 21.73
CA ILE A 221 21.24 9.76 21.90
C ILE A 221 20.35 8.81 22.69
N ILE A 222 19.60 9.33 23.66
CA ILE A 222 18.56 8.60 24.38
C ILE A 222 17.24 9.31 24.08
N ALA A 223 16.22 8.55 23.69
CA ALA A 223 14.87 9.03 23.50
C ALA A 223 13.89 8.10 24.22
N ALA A 224 12.79 8.66 24.72
CA ALA A 224 11.70 7.91 25.30
C ALA A 224 10.36 8.34 24.69
N GLY A 225 9.42 7.40 24.59
CA GLY A 225 8.10 7.58 24.00
C GLY A 225 7.04 6.74 24.71
N GLU A 226 5.79 7.18 24.59
CA GLU A 226 4.61 6.46 25.11
C GLU A 226 3.68 6.06 23.97
N GLY A 227 2.97 4.96 24.14
CA GLY A 227 2.08 4.43 23.11
C GLY A 227 1.15 3.33 23.61
N ASN A 228 0.25 2.87 22.73
CA ASN A 228 -0.67 1.78 23.03
C ASN A 228 -0.02 0.38 22.94
N GLY A 229 1.30 0.32 22.73
CA GLY A 229 2.11 -0.89 22.70
C GLY A 229 3.58 -0.55 22.44
N PRO A 230 4.51 -1.49 22.67
CA PRO A 230 5.96 -1.24 22.64
C PRO A 230 6.53 -0.91 21.26
N VAL A 231 5.77 -1.17 20.17
CA VAL A 231 6.15 -0.75 18.81
C VAL A 231 5.64 0.65 18.50
N ASN A 232 4.53 1.07 19.11
CA ASN A 232 3.96 2.40 18.93
C ASN A 232 4.66 3.45 19.81
N ALA A 233 5.06 3.04 21.03
CA ALA A 233 5.84 3.82 21.99
C ALA A 233 7.31 3.90 21.58
#